data_AF-A0A348MKI7-F1
#
_entry.id   AF-A0A348MKI7-F1
#
_cell.length_a   1.000
_cell.length_b   1.000
_cell.length_c   1.000
_cell.angle_alpha   90.00
_cell.angle_beta   90.00
_cell.angle_gamma   90.00
#
_symmetry.space_group_name_H-M   'P 1'
#
loop_
_entity.id
_entity.type
_entity.pdbx_description
1 polymer ?
#
loop_
_entity_poly.entity_id
_entity_poly.type
_entity_poly.pdbx_seq_one_letter_code
_entity_poly.pdbx_strand_id
1 'polypeptide(L)'
;MMFKLFELFLVTQTEFPKYVTDSKMVSSILTIVGAFLLWFSLFLVGIIAQRYERVLHKKTDWQFIILSPTGIIVYAVIQAYSLIIVGNLKMTDMQTWIGYFFFFLSGALSLIGSLRFYNVVKPHKGGAK
;
A
#
# COMPACT_ATOMS: atom_id res chain seq x y z
N MET A 1 -8.26 -41.23 -0.62
CA MET A 1 -9.52 -40.46 -0.65
C MET A 1 -9.27 -38.95 -0.50
N MET A 2 -8.46 -38.52 0.48
CA MET A 2 -8.09 -37.11 0.71
C MET A 2 -7.37 -36.43 -0.49
N PHE A 3 -6.53 -37.18 -1.21
CA PHE A 3 -5.82 -36.67 -2.40
C PHE A 3 -6.75 -36.42 -3.60
N LYS A 4 -7.80 -37.24 -3.79
CA LYS A 4 -8.83 -37.02 -4.82
C LYS A 4 -9.73 -35.84 -4.48
N LEU A 5 -10.00 -35.58 -3.20
CA LEU A 5 -10.72 -34.38 -2.74
C LEU A 5 -9.90 -33.10 -2.99
N PHE A 6 -8.59 -33.17 -2.86
CA PHE A 6 -7.68 -32.06 -3.15
C PHE A 6 -7.59 -31.75 -4.66
N GLU A 7 -7.48 -32.79 -5.49
CA GLU A 7 -7.56 -32.68 -6.95
C GLU A 7 -8.94 -32.15 -7.41
N LEU A 8 -10.03 -32.63 -6.81
CA LEU A 8 -11.38 -32.14 -7.09
C LEU A 8 -11.53 -30.66 -6.72
N PHE A 9 -10.93 -30.23 -5.59
CA PHE A 9 -10.92 -28.83 -5.14
C PHE A 9 -10.15 -27.92 -6.12
N LEU A 10 -9.04 -28.40 -6.68
CA LEU A 10 -8.29 -27.69 -7.73
C LEU A 10 -9.05 -27.65 -9.07
N VAL A 11 -9.77 -28.72 -9.42
CA VAL A 11 -10.59 -28.79 -10.65
C VAL A 11 -11.86 -27.93 -10.56
N THR A 12 -12.47 -27.75 -9.39
CA THR A 12 -13.64 -26.85 -9.23
C THR A 12 -13.35 -25.36 -9.39
N GLN A 13 -12.09 -24.93 -9.47
CA GLN A 13 -11.75 -23.51 -9.66
C GLN A 13 -11.99 -23.01 -11.09
N THR A 14 -12.21 -23.91 -12.06
CA THR A 14 -12.29 -23.54 -13.49
C THR A 14 -13.70 -23.22 -14.00
N GLU A 15 -14.76 -23.39 -13.19
CA GLU A 15 -16.14 -23.05 -13.57
C GLU A 15 -16.72 -21.85 -12.78
N PHE A 16 -15.92 -20.81 -12.56
CA PHE A 16 -16.51 -19.54 -12.11
C PHE A 16 -17.24 -18.88 -13.30
N PRO A 17 -18.52 -18.50 -13.14
CA PRO A 17 -19.24 -17.84 -14.22
C PRO A 17 -18.57 -16.49 -14.54
N LYS A 18 -18.48 -16.16 -15.84
CA LYS A 18 -17.70 -15.01 -16.38
C LYS A 18 -17.87 -13.68 -15.62
N TYR A 19 -19.06 -13.41 -15.08
CA TYR A 19 -19.32 -12.19 -14.30
C TYR A 19 -18.48 -12.09 -13.00
N VAL A 20 -18.15 -13.24 -12.38
CA VAL A 20 -17.34 -13.30 -11.16
C VAL A 20 -15.87 -13.10 -11.48
N THR A 21 -15.38 -13.62 -12.60
CA THR A 21 -14.00 -13.43 -13.04
C THR A 21 -13.74 -11.99 -13.47
N ASP A 22 -14.69 -11.38 -14.18
CA ASP A 22 -14.58 -9.98 -14.63
C ASP A 22 -14.56 -9.00 -13.43
N SER A 23 -15.45 -9.19 -12.46
CA SER A 23 -15.48 -8.34 -11.25
C SER A 23 -14.24 -8.49 -10.38
N LYS A 24 -13.69 -9.71 -10.25
CA LYS A 24 -12.43 -9.96 -9.54
C LYS A 24 -11.23 -9.31 -10.25
N MET A 25 -11.19 -9.37 -11.58
CA MET A 25 -10.12 -8.75 -12.37
C MET A 25 -10.15 -7.22 -12.23
N VAL A 26 -11.33 -6.61 -12.34
CA VAL A 26 -11.53 -5.16 -12.11
C VAL A 26 -11.08 -4.78 -10.71
N SER A 27 -11.46 -5.56 -9.68
CA SER A 27 -11.04 -5.30 -8.29
C SER A 27 -9.52 -5.32 -8.12
N SER A 28 -8.84 -6.32 -8.67
CA SER A 28 -7.37 -6.43 -8.58
C SER A 28 -6.63 -5.30 -9.30
N ILE A 29 -7.13 -4.87 -10.47
CA ILE A 29 -6.58 -3.71 -11.18
C ILE A 29 -6.81 -2.43 -10.35
N LEU A 30 -8.02 -2.24 -9.82
CA LEU A 30 -8.35 -1.08 -9.01
C LEU A 30 -7.48 -0.99 -7.75
N THR A 31 -7.18 -2.11 -7.11
CA THR A 31 -6.30 -2.14 -5.93
C THR A 31 -4.85 -1.80 -6.27
N ILE A 32 -4.34 -2.26 -7.42
CA ILE A 32 -2.98 -1.91 -7.87
C ILE A 32 -2.90 -0.41 -8.18
N VAL A 33 -3.85 0.11 -8.96
CA VAL A 33 -3.92 1.54 -9.30
C VAL A 33 -4.09 2.40 -8.06
N GLY A 34 -4.97 1.99 -7.13
CA GLY A 34 -5.18 2.65 -5.86
C GLY A 34 -3.92 2.69 -4.99
N ALA A 35 -3.17 1.59 -4.93
CA ALA A 35 -1.90 1.52 -4.21
C ALA A 35 -0.87 2.50 -4.77
N PHE A 36 -0.75 2.59 -6.10
CA PHE A 36 0.15 3.56 -6.76
C PHE A 36 -0.28 5.01 -6.51
N LEU A 37 -1.57 5.32 -6.62
CA LEU A 37 -2.09 6.65 -6.32
C LEU A 37 -1.83 7.07 -4.87
N LEU A 38 -2.05 6.15 -3.93
CA LEU A 38 -1.84 6.40 -2.50
C LEU A 38 -0.34 6.60 -2.20
N TRP A 39 0.53 5.78 -2.79
CA TRP A 39 1.97 5.96 -2.70
C TRP A 39 2.41 7.34 -3.22
N PHE A 40 1.93 7.72 -4.41
CA PHE A 40 2.28 8.99 -5.04
C PHE A 40 1.83 10.19 -4.19
N SER A 41 0.63 10.13 -3.62
CA SER A 41 0.12 11.17 -2.71
C SER A 41 1.02 11.35 -1.48
N LEU A 42 1.41 10.25 -0.82
CA LEU A 42 2.29 10.30 0.35
C LEU A 42 3.71 10.77 0.00
N PHE A 43 4.20 10.39 -1.17
CA PHE A 43 5.48 10.86 -1.70
C PHE A 43 5.51 12.39 -1.88
N LEU A 44 4.42 12.97 -2.43
CA LEU A 44 4.29 14.44 -2.56
C LEU A 44 4.32 15.14 -1.20
N VAL A 45 3.69 14.57 -0.16
CA VAL A 45 3.75 15.11 1.21
C VAL A 45 5.19 15.16 1.71
N GLY A 46 5.99 14.12 1.44
CA GLY A 46 7.41 14.12 1.80
C GLY A 46 8.23 15.19 1.07
N ILE A 47 7.94 15.45 -0.21
CA ILE A 47 8.56 16.56 -0.97
C ILE A 47 8.17 17.92 -0.36
N ILE A 48 6.91 18.08 0.02
CA ILE A 48 6.45 19.31 0.69
C ILE A 48 7.23 19.50 1.99
N ALA A 49 7.35 18.47 2.83
CA ALA A 49 8.12 18.53 4.06
C ALA A 49 9.59 18.94 3.82
N GLN A 50 10.23 18.38 2.79
CA GLN A 50 11.59 18.75 2.40
C GLN A 50 11.72 20.24 2.02
N ARG A 51 10.74 20.79 1.28
CA ARG A 51 10.72 22.21 0.95
C ARG A 51 10.50 23.08 2.18
N TYR A 52 9.61 22.67 3.09
CA TYR A 52 9.38 23.37 4.35
C TYR A 52 10.65 23.45 5.20
N GLU A 53 11.42 22.37 5.31
CA GLU A 53 12.70 22.38 6.03
C GLU A 53 13.72 23.33 5.42
N ARG A 54 13.80 23.40 4.08
CA ARG A 54 14.70 24.33 3.39
C ARG A 54 14.33 25.79 3.65
N VAL A 55 13.03 26.11 3.74
CA VAL A 55 12.54 27.49 3.91
C VAL A 55 12.56 27.93 5.37
N LEU A 56 12.19 27.05 6.31
CA LEU A 56 12.04 27.38 7.73
C LEU A 56 13.26 26.97 8.58
N HIS A 57 14.26 26.32 7.99
CA HIS A 57 15.45 25.77 8.68
C HIS A 57 15.13 24.89 9.90
N LYS A 58 13.93 24.29 9.94
CA LYS A 58 13.52 23.35 10.98
C LYS A 58 13.61 21.93 10.45
N LYS A 59 14.26 21.04 11.22
CA LYS A 59 14.34 19.62 10.90
C LYS A 59 12.93 19.02 10.88
N THR A 60 12.53 18.53 9.72
CA THR A 60 11.24 17.85 9.48
C THR A 60 11.40 16.34 9.33
N ASP A 61 12.64 15.84 9.30
CA ASP A 61 12.98 14.43 9.04
C ASP A 61 12.24 13.88 7.80
N TRP A 62 12.20 14.69 6.74
CA TRP A 62 11.47 14.44 5.49
C TRP A 62 11.81 13.09 4.84
N GLN A 63 13.02 12.57 5.07
CA GLN A 63 13.46 11.26 4.57
C GLN A 63 12.57 10.12 5.08
N PHE A 64 12.14 10.18 6.35
CA PHE A 64 11.23 9.18 6.91
C PHE A 64 9.83 9.24 6.28
N ILE A 65 9.38 10.44 5.93
CA ILE A 65 8.07 10.65 5.30
C ILE A 65 8.08 10.11 3.87
N ILE A 66 9.17 10.32 3.13
CA ILE A 66 9.34 9.80 1.76
C ILE A 66 9.52 8.27 1.75
N LEU A 67 10.24 7.71 2.72
CA LEU A 67 10.54 6.28 2.76
C LEU A 67 9.35 5.44 3.26
N SER A 68 8.54 5.97 4.19
CA SER A 68 7.38 5.25 4.76
C SER A 68 6.44 4.59 3.75
N PRO A 69 6.00 5.26 2.66
CA PRO A 69 5.04 4.68 1.73
C PRO A 69 5.62 3.54 0.88
N THR A 70 6.93 3.31 0.84
CA THR A 70 7.56 2.29 -0.02
C THR A 70 7.02 0.87 0.19
N GLY A 71 6.53 0.53 1.38
CA GLY A 71 5.89 -0.78 1.63
C GLY A 71 4.58 -0.98 0.86
N ILE A 72 3.87 0.09 0.47
CA ILE A 72 2.69 0.00 -0.41
C ILE A 72 3.08 -0.48 -1.82
N ILE A 73 4.27 -0.10 -2.32
CA ILE A 73 4.78 -0.61 -3.61
C ILE A 73 5.08 -2.10 -3.50
N VAL A 74 5.65 -2.56 -2.38
CA VAL A 74 5.91 -3.99 -2.16
C VAL A 74 4.61 -4.79 -2.25
N TYR A 75 3.53 -4.32 -1.60
CA TYR A 75 2.20 -4.92 -1.75
C TYR A 75 1.74 -4.96 -3.22
N ALA A 76 1.82 -3.83 -3.92
CA ALA A 76 1.38 -3.73 -5.31
C ALA A 76 2.16 -4.65 -6.26
N VAL A 77 3.47 -4.81 -6.03
CA VAL A 77 4.34 -5.69 -6.83
C VAL A 77 3.99 -7.16 -6.60
N ILE A 78 3.77 -7.59 -5.36
CA ILE A 78 3.37 -8.99 -5.10
C ILE A 78 1.98 -9.27 -5.69
N GLN A 79 1.06 -8.30 -5.61
CA GLN A 79 -0.27 -8.45 -6.19
C GLN A 79 -0.22 -8.52 -7.73
N ALA A 80 0.60 -7.67 -8.36
CA ALA A 80 0.84 -7.70 -9.80
C ALA A 80 1.52 -9.01 -10.24
N TYR A 81 2.49 -9.51 -9.47
CA TYR A 81 3.14 -10.80 -9.74
C TYR A 81 2.14 -11.96 -9.74
N SER A 82 1.26 -12.03 -8.73
CA SER A 82 0.23 -13.06 -8.64
C SER A 82 -0.76 -13.01 -9.82
N LEU A 83 -1.10 -11.80 -10.28
CA LEU A 83 -2.06 -11.61 -11.36
C LEU A 83 -1.46 -11.90 -12.74
N ILE A 84 -0.24 -11.41 -13.02
CA ILE A 84 0.38 -11.47 -14.35
C ILE A 84 1.09 -12.81 -14.59
N ILE A 85 1.81 -13.34 -13.60
CA ILE A 85 2.69 -14.50 -13.78
C ILE A 85 2.01 -15.79 -13.37
N VAL A 86 1.32 -15.79 -12.22
CA VAL A 86 0.65 -16.99 -11.70
C VAL A 86 -0.74 -17.16 -12.32
N GLY A 87 -1.32 -16.11 -12.88
CA GLY A 87 -2.68 -16.13 -13.44
C GLY A 87 -3.77 -16.24 -12.36
N ASN A 88 -3.41 -16.09 -11.09
CA ASN A 88 -4.35 -16.13 -9.99
C ASN A 88 -5.03 -14.75 -9.87
N LEU A 89 -6.36 -14.74 -9.97
CA LEU A 89 -7.18 -13.53 -9.80
C LEU A 89 -7.01 -12.87 -8.42
N LYS A 90 -6.56 -13.64 -7.42
CA LYS A 90 -6.29 -13.20 -6.06
C LYS A 90 -4.98 -13.82 -5.58
N MET A 91 -4.22 -13.09 -4.75
CA MET A 91 -3.02 -13.63 -4.10
C MET A 91 -3.35 -14.90 -3.30
N THR A 92 -2.41 -15.84 -3.24
CA THR A 92 -2.50 -16.99 -2.32
C THR A 92 -2.56 -16.50 -0.87
N ASP A 93 -3.15 -17.31 0.02
CA ASP A 93 -3.37 -16.90 1.41
C ASP A 93 -2.07 -16.40 2.08
N MET A 94 -0.96 -17.10 1.87
CA MET A 94 0.34 -16.73 2.43
C MET A 94 0.86 -15.40 1.87
N GLN A 95 0.77 -15.19 0.56
CA GLN A 95 1.18 -13.93 -0.09
C GLN A 95 0.28 -12.75 0.34
N THR A 96 -1.01 -13.02 0.56
CA THR A 96 -1.98 -12.03 1.02
C THR A 96 -1.63 -11.53 2.42
N TRP A 97 -1.33 -12.44 3.35
CA TRP A 97 -0.92 -12.07 4.71
C TRP A 97 0.36 -11.25 4.73
N ILE A 98 1.37 -11.65 3.96
CA ILE A 98 2.63 -10.90 3.84
C ILE A 98 2.36 -9.51 3.25
N GLY A 99 1.60 -9.44 2.15
CA GLY A 99 1.24 -8.18 1.51
C GLY A 99 0.51 -7.24 2.45
N TYR A 100 -0.51 -7.72 3.16
CA TYR A 100 -1.27 -6.91 4.11
C TYR A 100 -0.41 -6.45 5.29
N PHE A 101 0.51 -7.27 5.77
CA PHE A 101 1.45 -6.87 6.80
C PHE A 101 2.32 -5.68 6.35
N PHE A 102 2.91 -5.77 5.15
CA PHE A 102 3.72 -4.66 4.60
C PHE A 102 2.90 -3.40 4.31
N PHE A 103 1.69 -3.57 3.77
CA PHE A 103 0.77 -2.46 3.53
C PHE A 103 0.39 -1.75 4.83
N PHE A 104 0.05 -2.52 5.87
CA PHE A 104 -0.31 -1.99 7.18
C PHE A 104 0.87 -1.27 7.84
N LEU A 105 2.06 -1.88 7.83
CA LEU A 105 3.27 -1.31 8.38
C LEU A 105 3.62 0.02 7.69
N SER A 106 3.51 0.05 6.37
CA SER A 106 3.73 1.26 5.56
C SER A 106 2.74 2.37 5.92
N GLY A 107 1.45 2.05 6.02
CA GLY A 107 0.42 3.00 6.45
C GLY A 107 0.67 3.56 7.86
N ALA A 108 1.07 2.71 8.81
CA ALA A 108 1.39 3.13 10.17
C ALA A 108 2.61 4.08 10.20
N LEU A 109 3.67 3.75 9.47
CA LEU A 109 4.86 4.59 9.34
C LEU A 109 4.54 5.95 8.71
N SER A 110 3.72 5.96 7.65
CA SER A 110 3.27 7.19 7.00
C SER A 110 2.43 8.07 7.92
N LEU A 111 1.56 7.47 8.75
CA LEU A 111 0.79 8.20 9.75
C LEU A 111 1.69 8.85 10.80
N ILE A 112 2.66 8.11 11.33
CA ILE A 112 3.63 8.62 12.30
C ILE A 112 4.45 9.77 11.70
N GLY A 113 4.93 9.61 10.46
CA GLY A 113 5.63 10.66 9.72
C GLY A 113 4.81 11.93 9.55
N SER A 114 3.52 11.79 9.20
CA SER A 114 2.59 12.91 9.04
C SER A 114 2.31 13.63 10.36
N LEU A 115 2.08 12.90 11.46
CA LEU A 115 1.88 13.50 12.79
C LEU A 115 3.12 14.26 13.27
N ARG A 116 4.31 13.74 12.98
CA ARG A 116 5.56 14.42 13.31
C ARG A 116 5.70 15.72 12.53
N PHE A 117 5.39 15.71 11.23
CA PHE A 117 5.35 16.92 10.42
C PHE A 117 4.33 17.95 10.94
N TYR A 118 3.13 17.51 11.30
CA TYR A 118 2.10 18.37 11.88
C TYR A 118 2.59 19.09 13.15
N ASN A 119 3.30 18.38 14.03
CA ASN A 119 3.86 18.97 15.25
C ASN A 119 4.95 20.02 14.98
N VAL A 120 5.70 19.89 13.87
CA VAL A 120 6.73 20.87 13.47
C VAL A 120 6.09 22.12 12.86
N VAL A 121 5.00 21.97 12.12
CA VAL A 121 4.32 23.06 11.41
C VAL A 121 3.30 23.79 12.30
N LYS A 122 2.81 23.15 13.37
CA LYS A 122 1.94 23.76 14.38
C LYS A 122 2.48 25.15 14.77
N PRO A 123 1.75 26.25 14.48
CA PRO A 123 2.15 27.57 14.95
C PRO A 123 2.15 27.55 16.48
N HIS A 124 3.23 28.05 17.07
CA HIS A 124 3.31 28.19 18.52
C HIS A 124 2.21 29.16 18.95
N LYS A 125 1.17 28.67 19.63
CA LYS A 125 0.17 29.52 20.30
C LYS A 125 0.86 30.21 21.48
N GLY A 126 1.61 31.28 21.21
CA GLY A 126 2.38 31.97 22.25
C GLY A 126 3.28 33.12 21.78
N GLY A 127 3.05 33.71 20.61
CA GLY A 127 3.77 34.90 20.14
C GLY A 127 2.98 36.19 20.35
N ALA A 128 2.51 36.43 21.56
CA ALA A 128 2.00 37.72 22.00
C ALA A 128 2.38 37.87 23.48
N LYS A 129 3.61 38.32 23.72
CA LYS A 129 4.09 39.01 24.92
C LYS A 129 5.48 39.54 24.64
#